data_AF-A0A818V7E1-F1
#
_entry.id   AF-A0A818V7E1-F1
#
_cell.length_a   1.000
_cell.length_b   1.000
_cell.length_c   1.000
_cell.angle_alpha   90.00
_cell.angle_beta   90.00
_cell.angle_gamma   90.00
#
_symmetry.space_group_name_H-M   'P 1'
#
loop_
_entity.id
_entity.type
_entity.pdbx_description
1 polymer ?
#
loop_
_entity_poly.entity_id
_entity_poly.type
_entity_poly.pdbx_seq_one_letter_code
_entity_poly.pdbx_strand_id
1 'polypeptide(L)'
;MQSFKSKISFFFKEIVENIINIFKLLGQGLQHLSQFECRQAIELFETISLKHLHTPWVLSHLANCYYHLHDYQKSSFIYRELRTKFPYHIDGLEYYSTVLWHLKDDIALATLAHELTETDRKHPA
;
A
#
# COMPACT_ATOMS: atom_id res chain seq x y z
N MET A 1 24.50 16.95 -33.57
CA MET A 1 23.11 16.47 -33.42
C MET A 1 22.97 14.98 -33.06
N GLN A 2 23.79 14.06 -33.57
CA GLN A 2 23.71 12.61 -33.22
C GLN A 2 24.00 12.29 -31.74
N SER A 3 24.94 12.99 -31.10
CA SER A 3 25.29 12.81 -29.68
C SER A 3 24.12 13.08 -28.72
N PHE A 4 23.26 14.07 -29.04
CA PHE A 4 22.10 14.42 -28.21
C PHE A 4 20.97 13.38 -28.29
N LYS A 5 20.69 12.86 -29.50
CA LYS A 5 19.72 11.76 -29.68
C LYS A 5 20.16 10.48 -28.98
N SER A 6 21.46 10.17 -28.99
CA SER A 6 22.03 9.02 -28.28
C SER A 6 21.87 9.15 -26.76
N LYS A 7 22.13 10.34 -26.18
CA LYS A 7 21.89 10.61 -24.76
C LYS A 7 20.43 10.47 -24.36
N ILE A 8 19.49 10.96 -25.17
CA ILE A 8 18.05 10.80 -24.91
C ILE A 8 17.66 9.33 -24.94
N SER A 9 18.14 8.57 -25.94
CA SER A 9 17.85 7.14 -26.04
C SER A 9 18.41 6.35 -24.86
N PHE A 10 19.60 6.71 -24.36
CA PHE A 10 20.20 6.10 -23.17
C PHE A 10 19.36 6.39 -21.92
N PHE A 11 18.99 7.65 -21.69
CA PHE A 11 18.18 8.05 -20.54
C PHE A 11 16.78 7.41 -20.55
N PHE A 12 16.16 7.33 -21.72
CA PHE A 12 14.88 6.63 -21.87
C PHE A 12 14.99 5.15 -21.49
N LYS A 13 16.07 4.47 -21.92
CA LYS A 13 16.31 3.07 -21.57
C LYS A 13 16.45 2.87 -20.06
N GLU A 14 17.22 3.74 -19.40
CA GLU A 14 17.40 3.71 -17.94
C GLU A 14 16.08 3.92 -17.19
N ILE A 15 15.23 4.85 -17.63
CA ILE A 15 13.90 5.05 -17.05
C ILE A 15 13.03 3.80 -17.20
N VAL A 16 12.98 3.22 -18.39
CA VAL A 16 12.17 2.03 -18.66
C VAL A 16 12.64 0.84 -17.83
N GLU A 17 13.96 0.62 -17.72
CA GLU A 17 14.54 -0.42 -16.87
C GLU A 17 14.17 -0.20 -15.39
N ASN A 18 14.24 1.03 -14.90
CA ASN A 18 13.84 1.38 -13.54
C ASN A 18 12.35 1.09 -13.28
N ILE A 19 11.47 1.49 -14.20
CA ILE A 19 10.03 1.22 -14.09
C ILE A 19 9.77 -0.28 -14.06
N ILE A 20 10.36 -1.05 -14.98
CA ILE A 20 10.20 -2.52 -15.04
C ILE A 20 10.66 -3.16 -13.72
N ASN A 21 11.81 -2.72 -13.19
CA ASN A 21 12.33 -3.25 -11.93
C ASN A 21 11.38 -2.95 -10.75
N ILE A 22 10.79 -1.76 -10.68
CA ILE A 22 9.79 -1.41 -9.65
C ILE A 22 8.57 -2.31 -9.77
N PHE A 23 7.98 -2.45 -10.96
CA PHE A 23 6.80 -3.31 -11.17
C PHE A 23 7.09 -4.78 -10.88
N LYS A 24 8.30 -5.26 -11.17
CA LYS A 24 8.73 -6.61 -10.82
C LYS A 24 8.74 -6.81 -9.31
N LEU A 25 9.33 -5.88 -8.55
CA LEU A 25 9.35 -5.95 -7.08
C LEU A 25 7.94 -5.89 -6.48
N LEU A 26 7.08 -5.00 -6.99
CA LEU A 26 5.68 -4.91 -6.56
C LEU A 26 4.91 -6.21 -6.83
N GLY A 27 5.08 -6.79 -8.03
CA GLY A 27 4.45 -8.06 -8.40
C GLY A 27 4.94 -9.23 -7.55
N GLN A 28 6.22 -9.28 -7.24
CA GLN A 28 6.79 -10.28 -6.34
C GLN A 28 6.26 -10.13 -4.90
N GLY A 29 6.22 -8.89 -4.37
CA GLY A 29 5.65 -8.63 -3.05
C GLY A 29 4.18 -9.07 -2.96
N LEU A 30 3.40 -8.78 -4.00
CA LEU A 30 2.00 -9.23 -4.08
C LEU A 30 1.87 -10.76 -4.17
N GLN A 31 2.75 -11.42 -4.92
CA GLN A 31 2.80 -12.87 -5.01
C GLN A 31 3.09 -13.51 -3.65
N HIS A 32 4.08 -13.01 -2.91
CA HIS A 32 4.37 -13.50 -1.56
C HIS A 32 3.18 -13.28 -0.62
N LEU A 33 2.53 -12.11 -0.69
CA LEU A 33 1.34 -11.83 0.10
C LEU A 33 0.19 -12.78 -0.21
N SER A 34 -0.09 -13.09 -1.48
CA SER A 34 -1.16 -14.02 -1.84
C SER A 34 -0.88 -15.47 -1.41
N GLN A 35 0.38 -15.79 -1.14
CA GLN A 35 0.84 -17.07 -0.59
C GLN A 35 0.97 -17.04 0.94
N PHE A 36 0.56 -15.95 1.60
CA PHE A 36 0.70 -15.71 3.04
C PHE A 36 2.16 -15.70 3.54
N GLU A 37 3.12 -15.49 2.64
CA GLU A 37 4.54 -15.31 2.94
C GLU A 37 4.81 -13.85 3.33
N CYS A 38 4.14 -13.39 4.39
CA CYS A 38 4.04 -11.97 4.72
C CYS A 38 5.39 -11.32 5.07
N ARG A 39 6.35 -12.07 5.63
CA ARG A 39 7.68 -11.54 5.97
C ARG A 39 8.47 -11.20 4.70
N GLN A 40 8.46 -12.09 3.71
CA GLN A 40 9.07 -11.89 2.41
C GLN A 40 8.41 -10.73 1.65
N ALA A 41 7.07 -10.65 1.72
CA ALA A 41 6.32 -9.54 1.13
C ALA A 41 6.72 -8.19 1.76
N ILE A 42 6.82 -8.11 3.09
CA ILE A 42 7.28 -6.92 3.82
C ILE A 42 8.68 -6.51 3.37
N GLU A 43 9.63 -7.44 3.35
CA GLU A 43 11.01 -7.16 2.93
C GLU A 43 11.06 -6.57 1.52
N LEU A 44 10.28 -7.11 0.58
CA LEU A 44 10.21 -6.58 -0.78
C LEU A 44 9.56 -5.20 -0.83
N PHE A 45 8.45 -4.98 -0.12
CA PHE A 45 7.79 -3.66 -0.09
C PHE A 45 8.66 -2.59 0.56
N GLU A 46 9.42 -2.93 1.61
CA GLU A 46 10.37 -2.02 2.27
C GLU A 46 11.64 -1.77 1.41
N THR A 47 12.01 -2.72 0.53
CA THR A 47 13.13 -2.57 -0.41
C THR A 47 12.82 -1.59 -1.55
N ILE A 48 11.54 -1.40 -1.90
CA ILE A 48 11.11 -0.45 -2.93
C ILE A 48 11.32 0.97 -2.38
N SER A 49 12.53 1.51 -2.62
CA SER A 49 13.03 2.85 -2.28
C SER A 49 12.00 3.89 -1.83
N LEU A 50 12.33 4.58 -0.72
CA LEU A 50 11.61 5.62 0.04
C LEU A 50 10.74 6.63 -0.74
N LYS A 51 10.89 6.75 -2.06
CA LYS A 51 10.07 7.61 -2.93
C LYS A 51 8.78 6.96 -3.45
N HIS A 52 8.70 5.62 -3.51
CA HIS A 52 7.50 4.88 -3.95
C HIS A 52 6.80 4.12 -2.82
N LEU A 53 7.45 4.02 -1.66
CA LEU A 53 6.96 3.42 -0.42
C LEU A 53 5.65 4.04 0.11
N HIS A 54 5.39 5.31 -0.23
CA HIS A 54 4.23 6.05 0.27
C HIS A 54 3.09 6.17 -0.74
N THR A 55 2.95 5.22 -1.66
CA THR A 55 1.68 5.12 -2.41
C THR A 55 0.61 4.46 -1.53
N PRO A 56 -0.68 4.81 -1.71
CA PRO A 56 -1.73 4.16 -0.93
C PRO A 56 -1.73 2.65 -1.15
N TRP A 57 -1.46 2.20 -2.38
CA TRP A 57 -1.39 0.78 -2.72
C TRP A 57 -0.34 0.02 -1.89
N VAL A 58 0.90 0.52 -1.80
CA VAL A 58 1.97 -0.13 -1.02
C VAL A 58 1.65 -0.12 0.48
N LEU A 59 1.15 1.01 1.01
CA LEU A 59 0.80 1.12 2.42
C LEU A 59 -0.33 0.15 2.81
N SER A 60 -1.37 0.02 1.98
CA SER A 60 -2.47 -0.93 2.22
C SER A 60 -1.97 -2.37 2.21
N HIS A 61 -1.11 -2.75 1.25
CA HIS A 61 -0.55 -4.11 1.19
C HIS A 61 0.40 -4.39 2.36
N LEU A 62 1.20 -3.41 2.78
CA LEU A 62 2.08 -3.55 3.93
C LEU A 62 1.26 -3.71 5.22
N ALA A 63 0.20 -2.92 5.41
CA ALA A 63 -0.72 -3.05 6.53
C ALA A 63 -1.42 -4.42 6.55
N ASN A 64 -1.82 -4.94 5.38
CA ASN A 64 -2.37 -6.28 5.22
C ASN A 64 -1.35 -7.36 5.64
N CYS A 65 -0.07 -7.21 5.27
CA CYS A 65 0.97 -8.16 5.70
C CYS A 65 1.06 -8.24 7.23
N TYR A 66 1.08 -7.10 7.92
CA TYR A 66 1.11 -7.06 9.39
C TYR A 66 -0.20 -7.59 10.01
N TYR A 67 -1.34 -7.34 9.38
CA TYR A 67 -2.62 -7.94 9.77
C TYR A 67 -2.57 -9.47 9.73
N HIS A 68 -2.07 -10.07 8.64
CA HIS A 68 -1.94 -11.54 8.52
C HIS A 68 -0.90 -12.13 9.47
N LEU A 69 0.09 -11.35 9.87
CA LEU A 69 1.04 -11.72 10.94
C LEU A 69 0.47 -11.55 12.36
N HIS A 70 -0.79 -11.10 12.49
CA HIS A 70 -1.46 -10.79 13.76
C HIS A 70 -0.78 -9.65 14.55
N ASP A 71 0.05 -8.84 13.88
CA ASP A 71 0.62 -7.61 14.44
C ASP A 71 -0.35 -6.44 14.21
N TYR A 72 -1.46 -6.49 14.94
CA TYR A 72 -2.55 -5.52 14.80
C TYR A 72 -2.10 -4.10 15.16
N GLN A 73 -1.14 -3.94 16.08
CA GLN A 73 -0.60 -2.64 16.46
C GLN A 73 0.14 -1.98 15.28
N LYS A 74 1.05 -2.72 14.65
CA LYS A 74 1.79 -2.20 13.50
C LYS A 74 0.89 -2.01 12.28
N SER A 75 -0.03 -2.93 12.04
CA SER A 75 -1.05 -2.79 10.99
C SER A 75 -1.89 -1.52 11.18
N SER A 76 -2.41 -1.28 12.39
CA SER A 76 -3.19 -0.07 12.71
C SER A 76 -2.38 1.21 12.54
N PHE A 77 -1.11 1.21 12.91
CA PHE A 77 -0.24 2.36 12.71
C PHE A 77 -0.14 2.75 11.23
N ILE A 78 0.07 1.77 10.36
CA ILE A 78 0.20 1.99 8.91
C ILE A 78 -1.13 2.44 8.30
N TYR A 79 -2.26 1.83 8.69
CA TYR A 79 -3.58 2.29 8.21
C TYR A 79 -3.91 3.72 8.64
N ARG A 80 -3.54 4.14 9.85
CA ARG A 80 -3.72 5.53 10.28
C ARG A 80 -2.88 6.49 9.43
N GLU A 81 -1.64 6.12 9.10
CA GLU A 81 -0.79 6.89 8.17
C GLU A 81 -1.41 6.96 6.77
N LEU A 82 -1.84 5.82 6.22
CA LEU A 82 -2.53 5.70 4.94
C LEU A 82 -3.73 6.63 4.89
N ARG A 83 -4.63 6.58 5.88
CA ARG A 83 -5.84 7.42 5.93
C ARG A 83 -5.53 8.90 6.08
N THR A 84 -4.47 9.25 6.80
CA THR A 84 -4.02 10.64 6.93
C THR A 84 -3.53 11.20 5.59
N LYS A 85 -2.79 10.40 4.82
CA LYS A 85 -2.22 10.81 3.52
C LYS A 85 -3.22 10.70 2.37
N PHE A 86 -4.09 9.71 2.41
CA PHE A 86 -4.98 9.31 1.31
C PHE A 86 -6.40 9.06 1.84
N PRO A 87 -7.11 10.12 2.27
CA PRO A 87 -8.42 9.99 2.95
C PRO A 87 -9.51 9.35 2.07
N TYR A 88 -9.37 9.37 0.75
CA TYR A 88 -10.31 8.77 -0.19
C TYR A 88 -9.94 7.34 -0.63
N HIS A 89 -8.81 6.80 -0.14
CA HIS A 89 -8.43 5.42 -0.45
C HIS A 89 -9.15 4.46 0.49
N ILE A 90 -10.00 3.62 -0.07
CA ILE A 90 -10.87 2.71 0.69
C ILE A 90 -10.43 1.25 0.65
N ASP A 91 -9.57 0.88 -0.30
CA ASP A 91 -9.14 -0.50 -0.48
C ASP A 91 -8.35 -0.98 0.75
N GLY A 92 -8.72 -2.15 1.28
CA GLY A 92 -8.09 -2.74 2.44
C GLY A 92 -8.62 -2.22 3.78
N LEU A 93 -9.56 -1.27 3.80
CA LEU A 93 -10.18 -0.80 5.04
C LEU A 93 -11.09 -1.86 5.69
N GLU A 94 -11.52 -2.89 4.95
CA GLU A 94 -12.16 -4.07 5.51
C GLU A 94 -11.25 -4.81 6.51
N TYR A 95 -9.95 -4.94 6.19
CA TYR A 95 -8.97 -5.49 7.12
C TYR A 95 -8.73 -4.52 8.28
N TYR A 96 -8.64 -3.21 8.01
CA TYR A 96 -8.46 -2.22 9.07
C TYR A 96 -9.60 -2.23 10.09
N SER A 97 -10.85 -2.41 9.65
CA SER A 97 -11.99 -2.55 10.56
C SER A 97 -11.82 -3.75 11.52
N THR A 98 -11.29 -4.87 11.02
CA THR A 98 -11.00 -6.07 11.81
C THR A 98 -9.82 -5.83 12.76
N VAL A 99 -8.79 -5.13 12.31
CA VAL A 99 -7.66 -4.69 13.15
C VAL A 99 -8.16 -3.86 14.34
N LEU A 100 -8.99 -2.85 14.10
CA LEU A 100 -9.54 -1.99 15.16
C LEU A 100 -10.39 -2.79 16.15
N TRP A 101 -11.18 -3.76 15.66
CA TRP A 101 -11.95 -4.67 16.51
C TRP A 101 -11.05 -5.54 17.42
N HIS A 102 -9.93 -6.04 16.90
CA HIS A 102 -8.95 -6.77 17.72
C HIS A 102 -8.29 -5.87 18.76
N LEU A 103 -7.99 -4.61 18.40
CA LEU A 103 -7.39 -3.62 19.30
C LEU A 103 -8.38 -3.01 20.32
N LYS A 104 -9.68 -3.29 20.20
CA LYS A 104 -10.73 -2.70 21.05
C LYS A 104 -10.77 -1.17 20.99
N ASP A 105 -10.49 -0.62 19.81
CA ASP A 105 -10.60 0.81 19.54
C ASP A 105 -12.00 1.13 18.98
N ASP A 106 -13.00 1.05 19.86
CA ASP A 106 -14.42 1.20 19.50
C ASP A 106 -14.73 2.57 18.89
N ILE A 107 -14.00 3.62 19.34
CA ILE A 107 -14.14 4.98 18.82
C ILE A 107 -13.68 5.03 17.37
N ALA A 108 -12.44 4.59 17.08
CA ALA A 108 -11.93 4.62 15.72
C ALA A 108 -12.72 3.72 14.78
N LEU A 109 -13.23 2.58 15.26
CA LEU A 109 -14.07 1.68 14.48
C LEU A 109 -15.41 2.32 14.11
N ALA A 110 -16.09 2.96 15.07
CA ALA A 110 -17.34 3.68 14.81
C ALA A 110 -17.13 4.86 13.85
N THR A 111 -16.04 5.60 14.02
CA THR A 111 -15.65 6.69 13.11
C THR A 111 -15.41 6.16 11.69
N LEU A 112 -14.65 5.08 11.53
CA LEU A 112 -14.40 4.45 10.22
C LEU A 112 -15.71 4.02 9.53
N ALA A 113 -16.61 3.37 10.26
CA ALA A 113 -17.89 2.93 9.72
C ALA A 113 -18.78 4.09 9.26
N HIS A 114 -18.84 5.17 10.05
CA HIS A 114 -19.59 6.37 9.70
C HIS A 114 -19.05 7.03 8.42
N GLU A 115 -17.72 7.21 8.32
CA GLU A 115 -17.08 7.81 7.15
C GLU A 115 -17.30 7.01 5.86
N LEU A 116 -17.18 5.68 5.92
CA LEU A 116 -17.39 4.82 4.76
C LEU A 116 -18.85 4.83 4.29
N THR A 117 -19.80 4.87 5.22
CA THR A 117 -21.23 4.96 4.89
C THR A 117 -21.58 6.30 4.24
N GLU A 118 -21.04 7.41 4.75
CA GLU A 118 -21.22 8.74 4.16
C GLU A 118 -20.59 8.87 2.77
N THR A 119 -19.47 8.18 2.54
CA THR A 119 -18.76 8.19 1.26
C THR A 119 -19.52 7.40 0.20
N ASP A 120 -19.97 6.19 0.53
CA ASP A 120 -20.78 5.33 -0.35
C ASP A 120 -22.08 6.03 -0.78
N ARG A 121 -22.76 6.71 0.16
CA ARG A 121 -23.97 7.48 -0.15
C ARG A 121 -23.76 8.59 -1.18
N LYS A 122 -22.55 9.18 -1.23
CA LYS A 122 -22.21 10.26 -2.18
C LYS A 122 -21.74 9.73 -3.54
N HIS A 123 -21.39 8.45 -3.62
CA HIS A 123 -20.93 7.78 -4.83
C HIS A 123 -21.52 6.36 -4.91
N PRO A 124 -22.85 6.22 -5.05
CA PRO A 124 -23.46 4.91 -5.23
C PRO A 124 -22.96 4.28 -6.53
N ALA A 125 -22.69 2.98 -6.48
CA ALA A 125 -22.22 2.18 -7.63
C ALA A 125 -23.18 2.22 -8.82
#